data_AF-A0A382PR65-F1
#
_entry.id   AF-A0A382PR65-F1
#
_cell.length_a   1.000
_cell.length_b   1.000
_cell.length_c   1.000
_cell.angle_alpha   90.00
_cell.angle_beta   90.00
_cell.angle_gamma   90.00
#
_symmetry.space_group_name_H-M   'P 1'
#
loop_
_entity.id
_entity.type
_entity.pdbx_description
1 polymer ?
#
loop_
_entity_poly.entity_id
_entity_poly.type
_entity_poly.pdbx_seq_one_letter_code
_entity_poly.pdbx_strand_id
1 'polypeptide(L)'
;VECGLQQYGQESPDHMAIERVTGQDIAPRHIDARPPRVPPKNFGSPYILFGGFSLLITIGTLLLLMPFANTLEGITPFLDALFTATSAVTVTGLIVVDTPTYWSVYGQFIIMILIFTGGLGIMTSATFLLIMIGQRLTLANRLLMRESLGESRLEGLIRLTIRIVLAVVGIQAIGTVVLFIRLLQDHAASTAAWHAIFHAVSGFNNAGFVIFPNSESLSAFQQDYA
;
A
#
# COMPACT_ATOMS: atom_id res chain seq x y z
N VAL A 1 16.00 -11.76 65.48
CA VAL A 1 14.86 -12.71 65.44
C VAL A 1 14.21 -12.52 66.79
N GLU A 2 13.13 -11.75 66.97
CA GLU A 2 11.85 -11.75 66.27
C GLU A 2 11.19 -10.36 66.23
N CYS A 3 10.26 -10.27 65.28
CA CYS A 3 9.34 -9.18 64.98
C CYS A 3 8.25 -9.08 66.06
N GLY A 4 7.77 -7.87 66.37
CA GLY A 4 6.62 -7.73 67.27
C GLY A 4 6.13 -6.30 67.49
N LEU A 5 5.03 -5.97 66.81
CA LEU A 5 3.91 -5.17 67.32
C LEU A 5 4.05 -3.63 67.32
N GLN A 6 3.59 -3.04 66.22
CA GLN A 6 2.39 -2.20 66.19
C GLN A 6 2.09 -1.40 67.47
N GLN A 7 2.49 -0.12 67.48
CA GLN A 7 1.75 0.91 68.21
C GLN A 7 1.42 2.05 67.26
N TYR A 8 0.19 1.99 66.77
CA TYR A 8 -0.58 3.09 66.21
C TYR A 8 -0.59 4.22 67.26
N GLY A 9 0.23 5.24 67.04
CA GLY A 9 0.19 6.47 67.82
C GLY A 9 -1.05 7.26 67.43
N GLN A 10 -1.97 7.40 68.38
CA GLN A 10 -3.18 8.19 68.37
C GLN A 10 -3.05 9.50 67.54
N GLU A 11 -3.78 9.59 66.43
CA GLU A 11 -4.09 10.87 65.80
C GLU A 11 -5.07 11.62 66.72
N SER A 12 -4.54 12.60 67.45
CA SER A 12 -5.32 13.60 68.18
C SER A 12 -5.89 14.62 67.18
N PRO A 13 -7.19 14.94 67.20
CA PRO A 13 -7.85 15.79 66.20
C PRO A 13 -7.62 17.30 66.39
N ASP A 14 -6.60 17.73 67.14
CA ASP A 14 -6.41 19.14 67.54
C ASP A 14 -5.20 19.83 66.92
N HIS A 15 -4.49 19.18 65.99
CA HIS A 15 -3.40 19.82 65.25
C HIS A 15 -3.64 19.75 63.75
N MET A 16 -4.77 20.30 63.30
CA MET A 16 -4.83 20.88 61.96
C MET A 16 -3.99 22.17 61.98
N ALA A 17 -2.67 22.02 61.93
CA ALA A 17 -1.76 23.13 61.76
C ALA A 17 -1.97 23.69 60.35
N ILE A 18 -2.89 24.66 60.24
CA ILE A 18 -3.07 25.46 59.04
C ILE A 18 -1.81 26.32 58.93
N GLU A 19 -0.83 25.84 58.18
CA GLU A 19 0.38 26.58 57.85
C GLU A 19 -0.05 27.89 57.16
N ARG A 20 0.24 29.03 57.80
CA ARG A 20 -0.08 30.35 57.23
C ARG A 20 0.76 30.54 55.99
N VAL A 21 0.12 30.44 54.83
CA VAL A 21 0.69 30.83 53.53
C VAL A 21 1.22 32.25 53.68
N THR A 22 2.55 32.37 53.69
CA THR A 22 3.22 33.67 53.87
C THR A 22 3.21 34.35 52.49
N GLY A 23 3.12 35.68 52.41
CA GLY A 23 3.01 36.40 51.12
C GLY A 23 4.11 36.09 50.09
N GLN A 24 5.18 35.43 50.52
CA GLN A 24 6.28 34.94 49.70
C GLN A 24 5.95 33.65 48.92
N ASP A 25 4.97 32.86 49.35
CA ASP A 25 4.41 31.71 48.60
C ASP A 25 3.48 32.15 47.45
N ILE A 26 3.05 33.42 47.49
CA ILE A 26 2.21 34.08 46.48
C ILE A 26 3.09 34.84 45.47
N ALA A 27 4.42 34.72 45.55
CA ALA A 27 5.29 35.26 44.53
C ALA A 27 4.98 34.57 43.19
N PRO A 28 4.75 35.31 42.09
CA PRO A 28 4.46 34.71 40.80
C PRO A 28 5.62 33.80 40.40
N ARG A 29 5.44 32.48 40.55
CA ARG A 29 6.33 31.51 39.95
C ARG A 29 6.20 31.68 38.45
N HIS A 30 7.20 32.30 37.85
CA HIS A 30 7.42 32.24 36.42
C HIS A 30 7.66 30.77 36.06
N ILE A 31 6.57 30.05 35.83
CA ILE A 31 6.61 28.75 35.17
C ILE A 31 6.90 29.10 33.72
N ASP A 32 8.16 28.97 33.33
CA ASP A 32 8.57 28.98 31.94
C ASP A 32 7.91 27.77 31.27
N ALA A 33 6.65 27.96 30.84
CA ALA A 33 5.97 27.03 29.98
C ALA A 33 6.76 27.00 28.67
N ARG A 34 7.64 26.01 28.52
CA ARG A 34 8.30 25.75 27.25
C ARG A 34 7.21 25.78 26.18
N PRO A 35 7.37 26.59 25.11
CA PRO A 35 6.36 26.64 24.06
C PRO A 35 6.12 25.20 23.58
N PRO A 36 4.86 24.78 23.42
CA PRO A 36 4.57 23.45 22.92
C PRO A 36 5.36 23.27 21.63
N ARG A 37 6.24 22.27 21.60
CA ARG A 37 7.02 21.96 20.40
C ARG A 37 6.02 21.67 19.30
N VAL A 38 5.89 22.60 18.35
CA VAL A 38 5.10 22.38 17.14
C VAL A 38 5.79 21.22 16.43
N PRO A 39 5.14 20.04 16.32
CA PRO A 39 5.74 18.96 15.57
C PRO A 39 6.01 19.50 14.15
N PRO A 40 7.17 19.17 13.55
CA PRO A 40 7.42 19.56 12.17
C PRO A 40 6.22 19.14 11.32
N LYS A 41 5.87 19.97 10.34
CA LYS A 41 4.82 19.66 9.36
C LYS A 41 5.29 18.44 8.56
N ASN A 42 5.18 17.25 9.14
CA ASN A 42 5.33 15.99 8.45
C ASN A 42 4.37 16.10 7.28
N PHE A 43 4.89 16.03 6.05
CA PHE A 43 4.07 15.92 4.87
C PHE A 43 3.18 14.69 5.07
N GLY A 44 1.98 14.94 5.57
CA GLY A 44 1.04 13.90 5.93
C GLY A 44 0.68 13.17 4.66
N SER A 45 0.84 11.85 4.71
CA SER A 45 -0.23 10.88 4.50
C SER A 45 -0.86 10.78 3.08
N PRO A 46 -1.46 11.81 2.43
CA PRO A 46 -1.97 11.65 1.05
C PRO A 46 -1.05 12.18 -0.08
N TYR A 47 -0.25 13.23 0.16
CA TYR A 47 0.53 13.86 -0.91
C TYR A 47 1.67 12.98 -1.43
N ILE A 48 2.26 12.17 -0.55
CA ILE A 48 3.29 11.19 -0.91
C ILE A 48 2.70 10.12 -1.84
N LEU A 49 1.46 9.70 -1.57
CA LEU A 49 0.75 8.75 -2.42
C LEU A 49 0.48 9.37 -3.80
N PHE A 50 -0.09 10.57 -3.83
CA PHE A 50 -0.35 11.30 -5.07
C PHE A 50 0.93 11.49 -5.90
N GLY A 51 2.01 11.95 -5.27
CA GLY A 51 3.31 12.13 -5.93
C GLY A 51 3.88 10.81 -6.46
N GLY A 52 3.75 9.72 -5.70
CA GLY A 52 4.19 8.38 -6.12
C GLY A 52 3.42 7.89 -7.35
N PHE A 53 2.09 7.97 -7.34
CA PHE A 53 1.24 7.59 -8.47
C PHE A 53 1.52 8.47 -9.70
N SER A 54 1.61 9.80 -9.53
CA SER A 54 1.89 10.72 -10.62
C SER A 54 3.27 10.50 -11.25
N LEU A 55 4.29 10.20 -10.44
CA LEU A 55 5.63 9.85 -10.92
C LEU A 55 5.59 8.55 -11.73
N LEU A 56 4.90 7.54 -11.22
CA LEU A 56 4.81 6.22 -11.85
C LEU A 56 4.07 6.28 -13.20
N ILE A 57 2.98 7.05 -13.28
CA ILE A 57 2.27 7.34 -14.53
C ILE A 57 3.18 8.08 -15.52
N THR A 58 3.94 9.07 -15.06
CA THR A 58 4.84 9.85 -15.92
C THR A 58 5.94 8.95 -16.50
N ILE A 59 6.58 8.13 -15.67
CA ILE A 59 7.60 7.17 -16.11
C ILE A 59 7.00 6.16 -17.10
N GLY A 60 5.83 5.60 -16.79
CA GLY A 60 5.12 4.68 -17.69
C GLY A 60 4.79 5.30 -19.04
N THR A 61 4.33 6.55 -19.05
CA THR A 61 4.02 7.31 -20.27
C THR A 61 5.26 7.50 -21.13
N LEU A 62 6.38 7.93 -20.53
CA LEU A 62 7.65 8.12 -21.25
C LEU A 62 8.18 6.82 -21.84
N LEU A 63 8.04 5.70 -21.12
CA LEU A 63 8.45 4.38 -21.61
C LEU A 63 7.56 3.89 -22.77
N LEU A 64 6.24 4.09 -22.68
CA LEU A 64 5.28 3.69 -23.73
C LEU A 64 5.32 4.58 -24.98
N LEU A 65 5.86 5.80 -24.85
CA LEU A 65 6.06 6.72 -25.97
C LEU A 65 7.22 6.28 -26.88
N MET A 66 8.16 5.48 -26.36
CA MET A 66 9.32 5.05 -27.13
C MET A 66 8.95 4.07 -28.25
N PRO A 67 9.64 4.14 -29.40
CA PRO A 67 9.31 3.35 -30.60
C PRO A 67 9.54 1.84 -30.44
N PHE A 68 10.19 1.37 -29.36
CA PHE A 68 10.27 -0.06 -29.09
C PHE A 68 9.00 -0.61 -28.42
N ALA A 69 8.15 0.24 -27.87
CA ALA A 69 6.97 -0.17 -27.10
C ALA A 69 5.79 -0.50 -28.00
N ASN A 70 5.72 0.04 -29.22
CA ASN A 70 4.66 -0.22 -30.19
C ASN A 70 5.14 -1.14 -31.32
N THR A 71 4.20 -1.70 -32.07
CA THR A 71 4.45 -2.52 -33.26
C THR A 71 4.48 -1.72 -34.56
N LEU A 72 4.02 -0.46 -34.52
CA LEU A 72 3.95 0.44 -35.67
C LEU A 72 5.26 1.21 -35.85
N GLU A 73 5.62 1.55 -37.08
CA GLU A 73 6.76 2.43 -37.34
C GLU A 73 6.44 3.87 -36.88
N GLY A 74 6.85 4.24 -35.66
CA GLY A 74 6.72 5.61 -35.18
C GLY A 74 6.64 5.77 -33.66
N ILE A 75 6.45 7.02 -33.23
CA ILE A 75 6.23 7.37 -31.83
C ILE A 75 4.73 7.23 -31.53
N THR A 76 4.39 6.57 -30.43
CA THR A 76 3.01 6.48 -29.93
C THR A 76 2.46 7.88 -29.66
N PRO A 77 1.22 8.22 -30.08
CA PRO A 77 0.60 9.49 -29.71
C PRO A 77 0.64 9.69 -28.19
N PHE A 78 1.05 10.88 -27.74
CA PHE A 78 1.24 11.17 -26.32
C PHE A 78 -0.01 10.88 -25.48
N LEU A 79 -1.19 11.21 -26.01
CA LEU A 79 -2.46 11.02 -25.31
C LEU A 79 -2.77 9.53 -25.10
N ASP A 80 -2.48 8.68 -26.09
CA ASP A 80 -2.70 7.23 -26.02
C ASP A 80 -1.76 6.61 -24.99
N ALA A 81 -0.47 6.98 -25.03
CA ALA A 81 0.53 6.52 -24.06
C ALA A 81 0.18 6.95 -22.62
N LEU A 82 -0.25 8.20 -22.44
CA LEU A 82 -0.63 8.73 -21.12
C LEU A 82 -1.88 8.03 -20.58
N PHE A 83 -2.89 7.82 -21.44
CA PHE A 83 -4.11 7.15 -21.06
C PHE A 83 -3.85 5.69 -20.68
N THR A 84 -3.12 4.95 -21.52
CA THR A 84 -2.76 3.56 -21.23
C THR A 84 -1.93 3.45 -19.96
N ALA A 85 -0.93 4.32 -19.75
CA ALA A 85 -0.14 4.34 -18.52
C ALA A 85 -1.02 4.61 -17.30
N THR A 86 -1.91 5.60 -17.36
CA THR A 86 -2.82 5.93 -16.26
C THR A 86 -3.74 4.76 -15.95
N SER A 87 -4.41 4.20 -16.96
CA SER A 87 -5.34 3.07 -16.84
C SER A 87 -4.66 1.81 -16.27
N ALA A 88 -3.42 1.54 -16.67
CA ALA A 88 -2.63 0.42 -16.15
C ALA A 88 -2.27 0.62 -14.67
N VAL A 89 -1.81 1.81 -14.29
CA VAL A 89 -1.41 2.13 -12.90
C VAL A 89 -2.61 2.22 -11.96
N THR A 90 -3.73 2.76 -12.42
CA THR A 90 -4.98 2.80 -11.65
C THR A 90 -5.77 1.50 -11.75
N VAL A 91 -5.26 0.52 -12.51
CA VAL A 91 -5.80 -0.83 -12.59
C VAL A 91 -7.27 -0.81 -13.07
N THR A 92 -7.57 0.06 -14.03
CA THR A 92 -8.94 0.33 -14.51
C THR A 92 -9.31 -0.51 -15.73
N GLY A 93 -8.34 -0.83 -16.59
CA GLY A 93 -8.55 -1.72 -17.75
C GLY A 93 -9.18 -1.08 -18.97
N LEU A 94 -9.28 0.25 -18.99
CA LEU A 94 -9.70 0.98 -20.18
C LEU A 94 -8.54 1.06 -21.18
N ILE A 95 -8.83 0.72 -22.43
CA ILE A 95 -7.88 0.75 -23.54
C ILE A 95 -8.37 1.73 -24.61
N VAL A 96 -7.45 2.50 -25.20
CA VAL A 96 -7.71 3.39 -26.35
C VAL A 96 -7.27 2.74 -27.66
N VAL A 97 -6.24 1.91 -27.57
CA VAL A 97 -5.67 1.10 -28.64
C VAL A 97 -5.73 -0.36 -28.25
N ASP A 98 -5.91 -1.24 -29.23
CA ASP A 98 -6.02 -2.68 -28.99
C ASP A 98 -4.69 -3.24 -28.45
N THR A 99 -4.73 -3.78 -27.24
CA THR A 99 -3.51 -4.14 -26.49
C THR A 99 -2.71 -5.30 -27.11
N PRO A 100 -3.34 -6.40 -27.55
CA PRO A 100 -2.64 -7.50 -28.22
C PRO A 100 -1.95 -7.11 -29.53
N THR A 101 -2.47 -6.13 -30.28
CA THR A 101 -1.99 -5.82 -31.64
C THR A 101 -1.09 -4.59 -31.69
N TYR A 102 -1.40 -3.55 -30.91
CA TYR A 102 -0.67 -2.27 -30.93
C TYR A 102 0.65 -2.31 -30.16
N TRP A 103 0.68 -2.96 -29.00
CA TRP A 103 1.86 -2.97 -28.14
C TRP A 103 2.78 -4.14 -28.48
N SER A 104 4.07 -3.85 -28.57
CA SER A 104 5.10 -4.88 -28.69
C SER A 104 5.19 -5.69 -27.39
N VAL A 105 5.93 -6.80 -27.41
CA VAL A 105 6.22 -7.59 -26.20
C VAL A 105 6.83 -6.71 -25.10
N TYR A 106 7.67 -5.74 -25.47
CA TYR A 106 8.24 -4.78 -24.52
C TYR A 106 7.20 -3.80 -23.97
N GLY A 107 6.28 -3.32 -24.80
CA GLY A 107 5.16 -2.46 -24.36
C GLY A 107 4.23 -3.20 -23.39
N GLN A 108 3.87 -4.45 -23.73
CA GLN A 108 3.09 -5.33 -22.86
C GLN A 108 3.80 -5.59 -21.52
N PHE A 109 5.12 -5.78 -21.53
CA PHE A 109 5.91 -5.92 -20.30
C PHE A 109 5.87 -4.66 -19.43
N ILE A 110 5.98 -3.47 -20.04
CA ILE A 110 5.85 -2.19 -19.31
C ILE A 110 4.45 -2.09 -18.68
N ILE A 111 3.39 -2.36 -19.44
CA ILE A 111 2.00 -2.35 -18.95
C ILE A 111 1.84 -3.31 -17.76
N MET A 112 2.39 -4.53 -17.86
CA MET A 112 2.35 -5.51 -16.78
C MET A 112 3.02 -5.01 -15.49
N ILE A 113 4.19 -4.34 -15.59
CA ILE A 113 4.86 -3.74 -14.43
C ILE A 113 4.03 -2.60 -13.84
N LEU A 114 3.42 -1.75 -14.68
CA LEU A 114 2.56 -0.67 -14.24
C LEU A 114 1.34 -1.20 -13.47
N ILE A 115 0.70 -2.27 -13.97
CA ILE A 115 -0.40 -2.97 -13.28
C ILE A 115 0.07 -3.52 -11.94
N PHE A 116 1.20 -4.23 -11.90
CA PHE A 116 1.70 -4.85 -10.68
C PHE A 116 2.02 -3.80 -9.60
N THR A 117 2.72 -2.74 -9.98
CA THR A 117 3.10 -1.66 -9.05
C THR A 117 1.89 -0.81 -8.63
N GLY A 118 0.94 -0.56 -9.55
CA GLY A 118 -0.32 0.11 -9.27
C GLY A 118 -1.21 -0.66 -8.29
N GLY A 119 -1.36 -1.97 -8.49
CA GLY A 119 -2.13 -2.85 -7.63
C GLY A 119 -1.61 -2.88 -6.20
N LEU A 120 -0.28 -2.96 -6.01
CA LEU A 120 0.35 -2.83 -4.69
C LEU A 120 0.07 -1.47 -4.05
N GLY A 121 0.04 -0.40 -4.84
CA GLY A 121 -0.30 0.96 -4.39
C GLY A 121 -1.73 1.06 -3.86
N ILE A 122 -2.72 0.49 -4.55
CA ILE A 122 -4.11 0.46 -4.11
C ILE A 122 -4.26 -0.34 -2.81
N MET A 123 -3.64 -1.51 -2.70
CA MET A 123 -3.67 -2.34 -1.48
C MET A 123 -3.07 -1.63 -0.27
N THR A 124 -1.96 -0.93 -0.47
CA THR A 124 -1.31 -0.12 0.57
C THR A 124 -2.21 1.04 0.99
N SER A 125 -2.85 1.70 0.03
CA SER A 125 -3.80 2.80 0.27
C SER A 125 -5.04 2.34 1.05
N ALA A 126 -5.60 1.19 0.69
CA ALA A 126 -6.73 0.58 1.37
C ALA A 126 -6.37 0.19 2.81
N THR A 127 -5.19 -0.37 3.03
CA THR A 127 -4.68 -0.69 4.37
C THR A 127 -4.51 0.57 5.21
N PHE A 128 -3.93 1.63 4.63
CA PHE A 128 -3.80 2.93 5.28
C PHE A 128 -5.16 3.52 5.67
N LEU A 129 -6.14 3.50 4.76
CA LEU A 129 -7.51 3.97 5.01
C LEU A 129 -8.19 3.15 6.12
N LEU A 130 -8.06 1.82 6.08
CA LEU A 130 -8.61 0.93 7.09
C LEU A 130 -7.98 1.18 8.47
N ILE A 131 -6.67 1.43 8.52
CA ILE A 131 -5.98 1.83 9.75
C ILE A 131 -6.53 3.17 10.24
N MET A 132 -6.73 4.17 9.39
CA MET A 132 -7.29 5.46 9.81
C MET A 132 -8.71 5.33 10.37
N ILE A 133 -9.55 4.49 9.76
CA ILE A 133 -10.93 4.23 10.21
C ILE A 133 -10.93 3.42 11.52
N GLY A 134 -10.07 2.40 11.62
CA GLY A 134 -9.93 1.51 12.78
C GLY A 134 -9.13 2.11 13.95
N GLN A 135 -8.40 3.21 13.73
CA GLN A 135 -7.60 3.90 14.75
C GLN A 135 -8.40 4.65 15.82
N ARG A 136 -9.72 4.44 15.90
CA ARG A 136 -10.51 4.66 17.13
C ARG A 136 -10.15 3.66 18.25
N LEU A 137 -8.88 3.24 18.34
CA LEU A 137 -8.36 2.40 19.41
C LEU A 137 -8.30 3.24 20.69
N THR A 138 -9.23 2.97 21.59
CA THR A 138 -9.33 3.47 22.95
C THR A 138 -7.98 3.36 23.68
N LEU A 139 -7.72 4.33 24.58
CA LEU A 139 -6.47 4.51 25.33
C LEU A 139 -5.93 3.21 25.98
N ALA A 140 -6.83 2.29 26.33
CA ALA A 140 -6.53 0.96 26.88
C ALA A 140 -5.67 0.08 25.94
N ASN A 141 -5.93 0.06 24.63
CA ASN A 141 -5.16 -0.73 23.66
C ASN A 141 -3.75 -0.17 23.45
N ARG A 142 -3.52 1.12 23.74
CA ARG A 142 -2.19 1.74 23.71
C ARG A 142 -1.36 1.40 24.95
N LEU A 143 -1.99 1.18 26.09
CA LEU A 143 -1.31 0.81 27.35
C LEU A 143 -0.86 -0.65 27.32
N LEU A 144 -1.72 -1.57 26.90
CA LEU A 144 -1.37 -3.00 26.77
C LEU A 144 -0.27 -3.26 25.71
N MET A 145 -0.25 -2.50 24.61
CA MET A 145 0.80 -2.63 23.59
C MET A 145 2.17 -2.08 24.01
N ARG A 146 2.25 -1.18 25.00
CA ARG A 146 3.53 -0.66 25.50
C ARG A 146 4.32 -1.70 26.29
N GLU A 147 3.64 -2.66 26.89
CA GLU A 147 4.23 -3.69 27.76
C GLU A 147 4.73 -4.91 26.96
N SER A 148 4.10 -5.20 25.80
CA SER A 148 4.40 -6.41 25.02
C SER A 148 5.25 -6.19 23.76
N LEU A 149 5.48 -4.95 23.33
CA LEU A 149 6.17 -4.65 22.08
C LEU A 149 7.37 -3.73 22.34
N GLY A 150 8.50 -4.32 22.71
CA GLY A 150 9.83 -3.70 22.58
C GLY A 150 10.31 -3.59 21.12
N GLU A 151 9.38 -3.61 20.17
CA GLU A 151 9.60 -3.68 18.74
C GLU A 151 9.01 -2.44 18.09
N SER A 152 9.83 -1.73 17.31
CA SER A 152 9.42 -0.46 16.74
C SER A 152 8.19 -0.66 15.85
N ARG A 153 7.12 0.11 16.07
CA ARG A 153 5.89 0.00 15.26
C ARG A 153 6.13 0.09 13.75
N LEU A 154 7.22 0.77 13.35
CA LEU A 154 7.68 0.88 11.97
C LEU A 154 8.17 -0.46 11.41
N GLU A 155 8.92 -1.23 12.18
CA GLU A 155 9.48 -2.51 11.76
C GLU A 155 8.38 -3.58 11.59
N GLY A 156 7.38 -3.60 12.48
CA GLY A 156 6.18 -4.42 12.32
C GLY A 156 5.39 -4.10 11.04
N LEU A 157 5.30 -2.82 10.67
CA LEU A 157 4.63 -2.36 9.46
C LEU A 157 5.37 -2.80 8.19
N ILE A 158 6.70 -2.64 8.16
CA ILE A 158 7.54 -3.06 7.03
C ILE A 158 7.44 -4.58 6.82
N ARG A 159 7.50 -5.38 7.90
CA ARG A 159 7.35 -6.84 7.81
C ARG A 159 5.97 -7.26 7.32
N LEU A 160 4.92 -6.55 7.72
CA LEU A 160 3.57 -6.80 7.22
C LEU A 160 3.49 -6.54 5.71
N THR A 161 4.02 -5.40 5.24
CA THR A 161 4.07 -5.06 3.81
C THR A 161 4.82 -6.12 3.00
N ILE A 162 6.00 -6.56 3.46
CA ILE A 162 6.78 -7.61 2.78
C ILE A 162 5.99 -8.92 2.69
N ARG A 163 5.30 -9.33 3.77
CA ARG A 163 4.46 -10.54 3.75
C ARG A 163 3.30 -10.43 2.75
N ILE A 164 2.66 -9.26 2.66
CA ILE A 164 1.61 -9.03 1.66
C ILE A 164 2.17 -9.16 0.25
N VAL A 165 3.30 -8.50 -0.04
CA VAL A 165 3.94 -8.59 -1.37
C VAL A 165 4.30 -10.04 -1.72
N LEU A 166 4.88 -10.79 -0.77
CA LEU A 166 5.22 -12.21 -0.98
C LEU A 166 3.97 -13.08 -1.21
N ALA A 167 2.90 -12.85 -0.45
CA ALA A 167 1.64 -13.56 -0.66
C ALA A 167 1.03 -13.26 -2.04
N VAL A 168 1.03 -11.99 -2.43
CA VAL A 168 0.56 -11.50 -3.74
C VAL A 168 1.34 -12.13 -4.89
N VAL A 169 2.67 -12.15 -4.80
CA VAL A 169 3.53 -12.80 -5.81
C VAL A 169 3.31 -14.31 -5.81
N GLY A 170 3.15 -14.94 -4.64
CA GLY A 170 2.85 -16.37 -4.53
C GLY A 170 1.55 -16.77 -5.22
N ILE A 171 0.46 -16.01 -5.01
CA ILE A 171 -0.83 -16.28 -5.65
C ILE A 171 -0.74 -16.07 -7.16
N GLN A 172 -0.06 -15.01 -7.62
CA GLN A 172 0.16 -14.79 -9.06
C GLN A 172 0.98 -15.90 -9.71
N ALA A 173 1.99 -16.43 -9.01
CA ALA A 173 2.78 -17.56 -9.49
C ALA A 173 1.92 -18.83 -9.65
N ILE A 174 1.05 -19.13 -8.67
CA ILE A 174 0.10 -20.25 -8.77
C ILE A 174 -0.86 -20.02 -9.94
N GLY A 175 -1.45 -18.84 -10.06
CA GLY A 175 -2.35 -18.48 -11.16
C GLY A 175 -1.66 -18.59 -12.53
N THR A 176 -0.39 -18.18 -12.62
CA THR A 176 0.43 -18.34 -13.82
C THR A 176 0.60 -19.80 -14.18
N VAL A 177 0.95 -20.68 -13.22
CA VAL A 177 1.14 -22.11 -13.49
C VAL A 177 -0.16 -22.76 -13.98
N VAL A 178 -1.29 -22.45 -13.34
CA VAL A 178 -2.61 -22.98 -13.73
C VAL A 178 -2.98 -22.53 -15.14
N LEU A 179 -2.88 -21.22 -15.42
CA LEU A 179 -3.15 -20.68 -16.76
C LEU A 179 -2.19 -21.24 -17.81
N PHE A 180 -0.91 -21.40 -17.46
CA PHE A 180 0.10 -21.94 -18.37
C PHE A 180 -0.22 -23.37 -18.81
N ILE A 181 -0.58 -24.25 -17.87
CA ILE A 181 -0.95 -25.64 -18.18
C ILE A 181 -2.12 -25.69 -19.15
N ARG A 182 -3.13 -24.84 -18.96
CA ARG A 182 -4.28 -24.74 -19.87
C ARG A 182 -3.88 -24.16 -21.23
N LEU A 183 -3.12 -23.06 -21.27
CA LEU A 183 -2.73 -22.39 -22.51
C LEU A 183 -1.74 -23.20 -23.37
N LEU A 184 -1.01 -24.15 -22.78
CA LEU A 184 -0.14 -25.06 -23.51
C LEU A 184 -0.90 -25.96 -24.51
N GLN A 185 -2.21 -26.14 -24.33
CA GLN A 185 -3.02 -26.92 -25.26
C GLN A 185 -3.30 -26.17 -26.57
N ASP A 186 -3.35 -24.84 -26.51
CA ASP A 186 -3.75 -23.99 -27.65
C ASP A 186 -2.58 -23.19 -28.25
N HIS A 187 -1.49 -22.98 -27.51
CA HIS A 187 -0.39 -22.11 -27.89
C HIS A 187 0.99 -22.75 -27.68
N ALA A 188 1.98 -22.28 -28.45
CA ALA A 188 3.39 -22.65 -28.24
C ALA A 188 3.86 -22.27 -26.82
N ALA A 189 4.77 -23.05 -26.24
CA ALA A 189 5.18 -22.90 -24.84
C ALA A 189 5.68 -21.50 -24.46
N SER A 190 6.41 -20.82 -25.34
CA SER A 190 6.87 -19.44 -25.09
C SER A 190 5.71 -18.44 -25.02
N THR A 191 4.78 -18.51 -25.98
CA THR A 191 3.61 -17.64 -26.06
C THR A 191 2.63 -17.93 -24.93
N ALA A 192 2.41 -19.20 -24.61
CA ALA A 192 1.60 -19.63 -23.48
C ALA A 192 2.14 -19.11 -22.15
N ALA A 193 3.45 -19.16 -21.93
CA ALA A 193 4.08 -18.64 -20.71
C ALA A 193 3.87 -17.13 -20.59
N TRP A 194 4.08 -16.39 -21.68
CA TRP A 194 3.90 -14.94 -21.70
C TRP A 194 2.44 -14.54 -21.40
N HIS A 195 1.49 -15.16 -22.09
CA HIS A 195 0.07 -14.92 -21.85
C HIS A 195 -0.36 -15.31 -20.43
N ALA A 196 0.10 -16.44 -19.91
CA ALA A 196 -0.24 -16.89 -18.56
C ALA A 196 0.25 -15.91 -17.48
N ILE A 197 1.51 -15.44 -17.58
CA ILE A 197 2.07 -14.47 -16.63
C ILE A 197 1.28 -13.17 -16.68
N PHE A 198 1.08 -12.61 -17.88
CA PHE A 198 0.40 -11.33 -18.03
C PHE A 198 -1.02 -11.38 -17.48
N HIS A 199 -1.79 -12.42 -17.82
CA HIS A 199 -3.18 -12.54 -17.38
C HIS A 199 -3.29 -12.89 -15.89
N ALA A 200 -2.33 -13.61 -15.31
CA ALA A 200 -2.29 -13.83 -13.86
C ALA A 200 -2.08 -12.51 -13.11
N VAL A 201 -1.15 -11.65 -13.58
CA VAL A 201 -0.91 -10.32 -12.98
C VAL A 201 -2.11 -9.40 -13.17
N SER A 202 -2.64 -9.33 -14.40
CA SER A 202 -3.81 -8.51 -14.73
C SER A 202 -5.05 -8.95 -13.95
N GLY A 203 -5.36 -10.25 -13.94
CA GLY A 203 -6.50 -10.82 -13.23
C GLY A 203 -6.41 -10.65 -11.72
N PHE A 204 -5.25 -10.94 -11.11
CA PHE A 204 -5.07 -10.79 -9.66
C PHE A 204 -5.23 -9.34 -9.19
N ASN A 205 -4.71 -8.38 -9.96
CA ASN A 205 -4.84 -6.96 -9.63
C ASN A 205 -6.22 -6.40 -10.01
N ASN A 206 -7.07 -7.14 -10.74
CA ASN A 206 -8.34 -6.68 -11.33
C ASN A 206 -8.15 -5.60 -12.41
N ALA A 207 -7.07 -5.71 -13.18
CA ALA A 207 -6.67 -4.70 -14.15
C ALA A 207 -7.46 -4.73 -15.45
N GLY A 208 -8.07 -5.86 -15.82
CA GLY A 208 -8.89 -5.96 -17.04
C GLY A 208 -8.12 -5.92 -18.38
N PHE A 209 -6.80 -5.78 -18.37
CA PHE A 209 -5.99 -5.86 -19.59
C PHE A 209 -5.87 -7.30 -20.08
N VAL A 210 -6.05 -7.50 -21.38
CA VAL A 210 -6.00 -8.79 -22.08
C VAL A 210 -5.02 -8.67 -23.24
N ILE A 211 -4.21 -9.70 -23.48
CA ILE A 211 -3.24 -9.76 -24.59
C ILE A 211 -3.48 -10.93 -25.54
N PHE A 212 -4.66 -11.55 -25.48
CA PHE A 212 -5.04 -12.58 -26.44
C PHE A 212 -5.29 -11.97 -27.83
N PRO A 213 -4.62 -12.45 -28.89
CA PRO A 213 -4.87 -11.95 -30.24
C PRO A 213 -6.27 -12.37 -30.73
N ASN A 214 -6.96 -11.47 -31.42
CA ASN A 214 -8.28 -11.68 -32.04
C ASN A 214 -9.47 -11.85 -31.08
N SER A 215 -9.38 -11.36 -29.84
CA SER A 215 -10.53 -11.30 -28.93
C SER A 215 -10.65 -9.91 -28.31
N GLU A 216 -11.87 -9.36 -28.26
CA GLU A 216 -12.13 -8.05 -27.62
C GLU A 216 -11.92 -8.09 -26.09
N SER A 217 -11.81 -9.29 -25.50
CA SER A 217 -11.48 -9.55 -24.10
C SER A 217 -11.31 -11.08 -23.88
N LEU A 218 -11.72 -11.61 -22.73
CA LEU A 218 -11.84 -13.05 -22.45
C LEU A 218 -13.05 -13.72 -23.12
N SER A 219 -13.76 -13.02 -24.02
CA SER A 219 -14.94 -13.55 -24.73
C SER A 219 -14.65 -14.83 -25.52
N ALA A 220 -13.42 -15.01 -26.00
CA ALA A 220 -12.98 -16.23 -26.66
C ALA A 220 -13.03 -17.48 -25.74
N PHE A 221 -12.96 -17.30 -24.43
CA PHE A 221 -12.98 -18.39 -23.43
C PHE A 221 -14.32 -18.49 -22.71
N GLN A 222 -15.39 -17.88 -23.24
CA GLN A 222 -16.71 -17.88 -22.59
C GLN A 222 -17.27 -19.30 -22.35
N GLN A 223 -16.91 -20.27 -23.18
CA GLN A 223 -17.38 -21.66 -23.06
C GLN A 223 -16.37 -22.59 -22.38
N ASP A 224 -15.26 -22.05 -21.87
CA ASP A 224 -14.17 -22.82 -21.29
C ASP A 224 -14.41 -23.08 -19.79
N TYR A 225 -15.38 -23.96 -19.51
CA TYR A 225 -15.77 -24.38 -18.16
C TYR A 225 -15.19 -25.75 -17.75
N ALA A 226 -14.34 -26.35 -18.59
CA ALA A 226 -13.90 -27.74 -18.49
C ALA A 226 -12.63 -27.92 -17.66
#